data_AF-A0A485BZE8-F1
#
_entry.id   AF-A0A485BZE8-F1
#
_cell.length_a   1.000
_cell.length_b   1.000
_cell.length_c   1.000
_cell.angle_alpha   90.00
_cell.angle_beta   90.00
_cell.angle_gamma   90.00
#
_symmetry.space_group_name_H-M   'P 1'
#
loop_
_entity.id
_entity.type
_entity.pdbx_description
1 polymer ?
#
loop_
_entity_poly.entity_id
_entity_poly.type
_entity_poly.pdbx_seq_one_letter_code
_entity_poly.pdbx_strand_id
1 'polypeptide(L)'
;MSDSLLVRTSRDGDQFHYLWAARRALRLLEPQSTLVALTIEGASATEMGSHPVVEDGEELIDIAEYYGSNELATATTVRYMQLKHSTLHSDTPFSP
;
A
#
# COMPACT_ATOMS: atom_id res chain seq x y z
N MET A 1 -13.40 -15.05 -22.92
CA MET A 1 -12.05 -14.49 -22.66
C MET A 1 -11.17 -15.68 -22.26
N SER A 2 -10.00 -15.87 -22.86
CA SER A 2 -9.15 -17.04 -22.56
C SER A 2 -8.47 -16.88 -21.20
N ASP A 3 -8.42 -17.92 -20.37
CA ASP A 3 -7.82 -17.90 -19.02
C ASP A 3 -6.39 -17.35 -18.98
N SER A 4 -5.64 -17.53 -20.08
CA SER A 4 -4.28 -17.00 -20.22
C SER A 4 -4.22 -15.47 -20.17
N LEU A 5 -5.24 -14.77 -20.67
CA LEU A 5 -5.30 -13.31 -20.63
C LEU A 5 -5.57 -12.81 -19.21
N LEU A 6 -6.43 -13.49 -18.46
CA LEU A 6 -6.73 -13.16 -17.06
C LEU A 6 -5.48 -13.31 -16.17
N VAL A 7 -4.73 -14.39 -16.35
CA VAL A 7 -3.47 -14.62 -15.62
C VAL A 7 -2.43 -13.54 -15.94
N ARG A 8 -2.34 -13.10 -17.20
CA ARG A 8 -1.41 -12.02 -17.58
C ARG A 8 -1.79 -10.70 -16.92
N THR A 9 -3.06 -10.29 -17.02
CA THR A 9 -3.51 -9.02 -16.43
C THR A 9 -3.38 -9.00 -14.90
N SER A 10 -3.60 -10.14 -14.23
CA SER A 10 -3.36 -10.25 -12.79
C SER A 10 -1.89 -10.02 -12.44
N ARG A 11 -0.97 -10.65 -13.17
CA ARG A 11 0.48 -10.53 -12.93
C ARG A 11 1.01 -9.12 -13.19
N ASP A 12 0.44 -8.42 -14.17
CA ASP A 12 0.76 -7.02 -14.43
C ASP A 12 0.35 -6.12 -13.25
N GLY A 13 -0.76 -6.43 -12.58
CA GLY A 13 -1.18 -5.80 -11.32
C GLY A 13 -0.16 -6.02 -10.20
N ASP A 14 0.17 -7.28 -9.92
CA ASP A 14 1.13 -7.63 -8.85
C ASP A 14 2.49 -6.95 -9.06
N GLN A 15 3.02 -6.97 -10.28
CA GLN A 15 4.30 -6.32 -10.59
C GLN A 15 4.25 -4.81 -10.37
N PHE A 16 3.13 -4.17 -10.73
CA PHE A 16 2.94 -2.76 -10.46
C PHE A 16 2.98 -2.49 -8.95
N HIS A 17 2.23 -3.25 -8.14
CA HIS A 17 2.21 -3.10 -6.68
C HIS A 17 3.61 -3.26 -6.08
N TYR A 18 4.36 -4.30 -6.47
CA TYR A 18 5.70 -4.55 -5.96
C TYR A 18 6.68 -3.42 -6.29
N LEU A 19 6.70 -2.96 -7.54
CA LEU A 19 7.61 -1.89 -7.97
C LEU A 19 7.24 -0.54 -7.34
N TRP A 20 5.95 -0.27 -7.20
CA TRP A 20 5.46 0.94 -6.56
C TRP A 20 5.86 0.98 -5.08
N ALA A 21 5.59 -0.10 -4.34
CA ALA A 21 5.92 -0.23 -2.93
C ALA A 21 7.44 -0.17 -2.70
N ALA A 22 8.22 -0.91 -3.49
CA ALA A 22 9.68 -0.93 -3.38
C ALA A 22 10.29 0.46 -3.58
N ARG A 23 9.81 1.23 -4.56
CA ARG A 23 10.28 2.60 -4.79
C ARG A 23 9.98 3.51 -3.60
N ARG A 24 8.83 3.34 -2.94
CA ARG A 24 8.51 4.09 -1.72
C ARG A 24 9.34 3.67 -0.53
N ALA A 25 9.59 2.37 -0.37
CA ALA A 25 10.43 1.84 0.70
C ALA A 25 11.87 2.39 0.67
N LEU A 26 12.41 2.73 -0.52
CA LEU A 26 13.73 3.38 -0.62
C LEU A 26 13.83 4.70 0.17
N ARG A 27 12.71 5.39 0.42
CA ARG A 27 12.69 6.62 1.23
C ARG A 27 12.96 6.35 2.72
N LEU A 28 12.88 5.10 3.18
CA LEU A 28 13.32 4.72 4.54
C LEU A 28 14.85 4.84 4.69
N LEU A 29 15.59 4.83 3.58
CA LEU A 29 17.06 4.91 3.56
C LEU A 29 17.56 6.36 3.35
N GLU A 30 16.67 7.29 2.98
CA GLU A 30 17.01 8.67 2.68
C GLU A 30 17.14 9.48 3.99
N PRO A 31 18.31 10.03 4.34
CA PRO A 31 18.53 10.70 5.63
C PRO A 31 17.62 11.91 5.89
N GLN A 32 17.13 12.55 4.83
CA GLN A 32 16.23 13.71 4.89
C GLN A 32 14.75 13.32 4.92
N SER A 33 14.43 12.04 4.70
CA SER A 33 13.06 11.55 4.75
C SER A 33 12.60 11.42 6.19
N THR A 34 11.36 11.83 6.45
CA THR A 34 10.69 11.59 7.73
C THR A 34 9.89 10.28 7.73
N LEU A 35 9.93 9.50 6.64
CA LEU A 35 9.28 8.18 6.60
C LEU A 35 10.02 7.24 7.54
N VAL A 36 9.31 6.67 8.51
CA VAL A 36 9.90 5.77 9.52
C VAL A 36 9.38 4.35 9.43
N ALA A 37 8.20 4.13 8.84
CA ALA A 37 7.66 2.81 8.57
C ALA A 37 6.80 2.80 7.31
N LEU A 38 6.76 1.64 6.66
CA LEU A 38 5.89 1.33 5.53
C LEU A 38 5.38 -0.10 5.72
N THR A 39 4.07 -0.30 5.62
CA THR A 39 3.42 -1.62 5.69
C THR A 39 2.86 -2.02 4.33
N ILE A 40 2.73 -3.32 4.12
CA ILE A 40 2.17 -3.94 2.92
C ILE A 40 0.94 -4.72 3.37
N GLU A 41 -0.19 -4.53 2.70
CA GLU A 41 -1.48 -5.14 3.04
C GLU A 41 -1.88 -4.90 4.51
N GLY A 42 -2.35 -3.69 4.80
CA GLY A 42 -2.87 -3.30 6.11
C GLY A 42 -2.10 -2.18 6.80
N ALA A 43 -2.62 -1.79 7.97
CA ALA A 43 -2.00 -0.82 8.86
C ALA A 43 -0.87 -1.45 9.71
N SER A 44 -0.11 -0.63 10.41
CA SER A 44 0.93 -1.09 11.32
C SER A 44 0.33 -1.81 12.53
N ALA A 45 0.91 -2.95 12.92
CA ALA A 45 0.50 -3.65 14.15
C ALA A 45 0.62 -2.76 15.41
N THR A 46 1.56 -1.81 15.41
CA THR A 46 1.72 -0.81 16.48
C THR A 46 0.57 0.19 16.56
N GLU A 47 -0.18 0.39 15.48
CA GLU A 47 -1.38 1.24 15.48
C GLU A 47 -2.57 0.54 16.16
N MET A 48 -2.73 -0.77 15.97
CA MET A 48 -3.84 -1.52 16.58
C MET A 48 -3.62 -1.87 18.06
N GLY A 49 -2.36 -1.88 18.54
CA GLY A 49 -2.05 -2.13 19.94
C GLY A 49 -2.56 -3.51 20.39
N SER A 50 -3.52 -3.54 21.33
CA SER A 50 -4.15 -4.78 21.83
C SER A 50 -5.52 -5.07 21.19
N HIS A 51 -5.98 -4.21 20.28
CA HIS A 51 -7.26 -4.43 19.60
C HIS A 51 -7.12 -5.54 18.55
N PRO A 52 -8.15 -6.37 18.39
CA PRO A 52 -8.14 -7.40 17.36
C PRO A 52 -8.01 -6.74 15.99
N VAL A 53 -7.24 -7.41 15.12
CA VAL A 53 -7.08 -7.03 13.73
C VAL A 53 -8.47 -6.94 13.09
N VAL A 54 -8.81 -5.77 12.55
CA VAL A 54 -10.03 -5.60 11.77
C VAL A 54 -9.75 -6.13 10.37
N GLU A 55 -9.91 -7.44 10.17
CA GLU A 55 -9.61 -8.14 8.91
C GLU A 55 -10.25 -7.44 7.69
N ASP A 56 -11.54 -7.05 7.80
CA ASP A 56 -12.28 -6.37 6.72
C ASP A 56 -11.70 -4.98 6.32
N GLY A 57 -10.95 -4.32 7.21
CA GLY A 57 -10.37 -2.99 6.97
C GLY A 57 -8.96 -3.04 6.38
N GLU A 58 -8.24 -4.14 6.62
CA GLU A 58 -6.89 -4.35 6.07
C GLU A 58 -6.95 -4.66 4.57
N GLU A 59 -8.02 -5.32 4.09
CA GLU A 59 -8.26 -5.60 2.66
C GLU A 59 -8.39 -4.34 1.78
N LEU A 60 -8.47 -3.15 2.39
CA LEU A 60 -8.57 -1.86 1.69
C LEU A 60 -7.24 -1.10 1.60
N ILE A 61 -6.21 -1.54 2.31
CA ILE A 61 -4.95 -0.81 2.45
C ILE A 61 -3.83 -1.62 1.83
N ASP A 62 -3.55 -1.42 0.54
CA ASP A 62 -2.40 -2.06 -0.10
C ASP A 62 -1.09 -1.61 0.56
N ILE A 63 -0.99 -0.32 0.92
CA ILE A 63 0.20 0.28 1.55
C ILE A 63 -0.20 1.31 2.61
N ALA A 64 0.46 1.29 3.77
CA ALA A 64 0.45 2.43 4.69
C ALA A 64 1.85 3.02 4.88
N GLU A 65 1.97 4.34 4.80
CA GLU A 65 3.20 5.10 5.06
C GLU A 65 3.07 5.90 6.37
N TYR A 66 4.07 5.79 7.25
CA TYR A 66 4.11 6.45 8.55
C TYR A 66 5.30 7.41 8.64
N TYR A 67 5.02 8.67 8.96
CA TYR A 67 6.03 9.73 9.01
C TYR A 67 6.24 10.25 10.44
N GLY A 68 7.49 10.36 10.87
CA GLY A 68 7.92 10.85 12.19
C GLY A 68 7.78 9.83 13.33
N SER A 69 6.77 8.95 13.27
CA SER A 69 6.58 7.83 14.18
C SER A 69 5.77 6.73 13.47
N ASN A 70 5.95 5.47 13.86
CA ASN A 70 5.14 4.34 13.41
C ASN A 70 3.93 4.06 14.35
N GLU A 71 3.75 4.88 15.38
CA GLU A 71 2.56 4.90 16.23
C GLU A 71 1.62 6.00 15.78
N LEU A 72 0.35 5.67 15.57
CA LEU A 72 -0.65 6.62 15.05
C LEU A 72 -0.78 7.89 15.92
N ALA A 73 -0.68 7.75 17.25
CA ALA A 73 -0.82 8.86 18.18
C ALA A 73 0.30 9.91 18.09
N THR A 74 1.48 9.52 17.63
CA THR A 74 2.68 10.38 17.58
C THR A 74 3.19 10.60 16.15
N ALA A 75 2.61 9.91 15.16
CA ALA A 75 2.93 10.12 13.76
C ALA A 75 2.55 11.54 13.33
N THR A 76 3.46 12.19 12.61
CA THR A 76 3.20 13.50 12.00
C THR A 76 2.25 13.40 10.81
N THR A 77 2.27 12.26 10.11
CA THR A 77 1.37 11.96 8.99
C THR A 77 1.32 10.44 8.83
N VAL A 78 0.11 9.93 8.60
CA VAL A 78 -0.11 8.56 8.13
C VAL A 78 -0.85 8.63 6.79
N ARG A 79 -0.43 7.82 5.82
CA ARG A 79 -1.10 7.72 4.52
C ARG A 79 -1.47 6.26 4.25
N TYR A 80 -2.76 5.98 4.23
CA TYR A 80 -3.30 4.71 3.75
C TYR A 80 -3.62 4.84 2.27
N MET A 81 -3.16 3.87 1.47
CA MET A 81 -3.24 3.93 0.02
C MET A 81 -3.74 2.60 -0.52
N GLN A 82 -4.81 2.68 -1.33
CA GLN A 82 -5.26 1.60 -2.17
C GLN A 82 -4.83 1.90 -3.61
N LEU A 83 -4.16 0.95 -4.24
CA LEU A 83 -3.56 1.12 -5.55
C LEU A 83 -4.37 0.32 -6.58
N LYS A 84 -4.69 0.97 -7.70
CA LYS A 84 -5.39 0.33 -8.82
C LYS A 84 -4.54 0.47 -10.07
N HIS A 85 -4.43 -0.61 -10.83
CA HIS A 85 -3.68 -0.67 -12.08
C HIS A 85 -4.47 -1.46 -13.12
N SER A 86 -4.51 -0.97 -14.36
CA SER A 86 -5.09 -1.68 -15.50
C SER A 86 -4.28 -1.41 -16.75
N THR A 87 -3.83 -2.48 -17.41
CA THR A 87 -3.23 -2.42 -18.75
C THR A 87 -4.28 -2.41 -19.86
N LEU A 88 -5.54 -2.69 -19.54
CA LEU A 88 -6.67 -2.72 -20.50
C LEU A 88 -7.48 -1.42 -20.51
N HIS A 89 -7.55 -0.72 -19.39
CA HIS A 89 -8.35 0.50 -19.22
C HIS A 89 -7.51 1.64 -18.61
N SER A 90 -6.28 1.83 -19.08
CA SER A 90 -5.33 2.81 -18.54
C SER A 90 -5.86 4.25 -18.52
N ASP A 91 -6.73 4.59 -19.48
CA ASP A 91 -7.26 5.94 -19.67
C ASP A 91 -8.66 6.12 -19.06
N THR A 92 -9.18 5.07 -18.39
CA THR A 92 -10.49 5.13 -17.72
C THR A 92 -10.27 5.34 -16.23
N PRO A 93 -10.75 6.45 -15.64
CA PRO A 93 -10.63 6.68 -14.21
C PRO A 93 -11.31 5.58 -13.40
N PHE A 94 -10.65 5.10 -12.35
CA PHE A 94 -11.28 4.24 -11.36
C PHE A 94 -12.30 5.06 -10.55
N SER A 95 -13.47 4.48 -10.30
CA SER A 95 -14.44 5.10 -9.39
C SER A 95 -13.90 5.08 -7.95
N PRO A 96 -14.19 6.12 -7.16
CA PRO A 96 -13.81 6.17 -5.74
C PRO A 96 -14.54 5.10 -4.92
#